data_AF-A0A2A4YNP4-F1
#
_entry.id   AF-A0A2A4YNP4-F1
#
_cell.length_a   1.000
_cell.length_b   1.000
_cell.length_c   1.000
_cell.angle_alpha   90.00
_cell.angle_beta   90.00
_cell.angle_gamma   90.00
#
_symmetry.space_group_name_H-M   'P 1'
#
loop_
_entity.id
_entity.type
_entity.pdbx_description
1 polymer ?
#
loop_
_entity_poly.entity_id
_entity_poly.type
_entity_poly.pdbx_seq_one_letter_code
_entity_poly.pdbx_strand_id
1 'polypeptide(L)' 'MTRFKELKRIQSAIKHKDEKEIHWALKYCKSRLQFEKLKTGSKYWTKLIDELNDTLENDK' A
#
# COMPACT_ATOMS: atom_id res chain seq x y z
N MET A 1 -5.84 11.26 -13.69
CA MET A 1 -6.27 10.36 -12.61
C MET A 1 -5.30 10.51 -11.47
N THR A 2 -5.76 11.08 -10.35
CA THR A 2 -4.88 11.61 -9.30
C THR A 2 -4.60 10.56 -8.24
N ARG A 3 -3.34 10.51 -7.77
CA ARG A 3 -2.76 9.70 -6.67
C ARG A 3 -3.71 9.44 -5.48
N PHE A 4 -4.66 10.34 -5.24
CA PHE A 4 -5.70 10.23 -4.22
C PHE A 4 -6.67 9.05 -4.42
N LYS A 5 -6.97 8.65 -5.66
CA LYS A 5 -7.87 7.51 -5.92
C LYS A 5 -7.20 6.19 -5.55
N GLU A 6 -5.93 5.99 -5.93
CA GLU A 6 -5.21 4.78 -5.54
C GLU A 6 -4.97 4.72 -4.02
N LEU A 7 -4.65 5.85 -3.38
CA LEU A 7 -4.50 5.90 -1.92
C LEU A 7 -5.80 5.54 -1.19
N LYS A 8 -6.95 6.05 -1.65
CA LYS A 8 -8.26 5.66 -1.10
C LYS A 8 -8.54 4.16 -1.28
N ARG A 9 -8.15 3.59 -2.42
CA ARG A 9 -8.29 2.16 -2.68
C ARG A 9 -7.44 1.33 -1.73
N ILE A 10 -6.18 1.73 -1.49
CA ILE A 10 -5.28 1.08 -0.53
C ILE A 10 -5.86 1.13 0.88
N GLN A 11 -6.36 2.30 1.32
CA GLN A 11 -7.00 2.43 2.63
C GLN A 11 -8.27 1.59 2.75
N SER A 12 -9.06 1.49 1.68
CA SER A 12 -10.24 0.63 1.64
C SER A 12 -9.85 -0.85 1.73
N ALA A 13 -8.78 -1.27 1.04
CA ALA A 13 -8.24 -2.63 1.12
C ALA A 13 -7.86 -3.01 2.56
N ILE A 14 -7.16 -2.12 3.27
CA ILE A 14 -6.80 -2.31 4.69
C ILE A 14 -8.07 -2.39 5.56
N LYS A 15 -9.02 -1.48 5.36
CA LYS A 15 -10.24 -1.40 6.18
C LYS A 15 -11.14 -2.62 6.02
N HIS A 16 -11.26 -3.15 4.81
CA HIS A 16 -12.14 -4.29 4.50
C HIS A 16 -11.40 -5.63 4.54
N LYS A 17 -10.08 -5.62 4.77
CA LYS A 17 -9.22 -6.80 4.77
C LYS A 17 -9.38 -7.66 3.51
N ASP A 18 -9.60 -7.02 2.37
CA ASP A 18 -9.74 -7.75 1.11
C ASP A 18 -8.36 -8.19 0.62
N GLU A 19 -8.06 -9.48 0.74
CA GLU A 19 -6.76 -10.05 0.36
C GLU A 19 -6.34 -9.72 -1.07
N LYS A 20 -7.27 -9.71 -2.04
CA LYS A 20 -6.94 -9.42 -3.45
C LYS A 20 -6.53 -7.96 -3.61
N GLU A 21 -7.26 -7.08 -2.95
CA GLU A 21 -6.98 -5.65 -2.96
C GLU A 21 -5.70 -5.31 -2.19
N ILE A 22 -5.40 -6.03 -1.10
CA ILE A 22 -4.15 -5.91 -0.34
C ILE A 22 -2.95 -6.33 -1.21
N HIS A 23 -3.05 -7.46 -1.93
CA HIS A 23 -2.00 -7.89 -2.86
C HIS A 23 -1.78 -6.89 -4.01
N TRP A 24 -2.87 -6.31 -4.54
CA TRP A 24 -2.79 -5.24 -5.54
C TRP A 24 -2.09 -4.01 -4.96
N ALA A 25 -2.49 -3.58 -3.75
CA ALA A 25 -1.93 -2.44 -3.05
C ALA A 25 -0.42 -2.62 -2.77
N LEU A 26 0.00 -3.81 -2.34
CA LEU A 26 1.42 -4.14 -2.13
C LEU A 26 2.24 -4.01 -3.43
N LYS A 27 1.73 -4.55 -4.54
CA LYS A 27 2.40 -4.39 -5.85
C LYS A 27 2.50 -2.92 -6.26
N TYR A 28 1.43 -2.15 -6.07
CA TYR A 28 1.42 -0.72 -6.41
C TYR A 28 2.42 0.07 -5.56
N CYS A 29 2.41 -0.12 -4.23
CA CYS A 29 3.34 0.56 -3.32
C CYS A 29 4.81 0.20 -3.62
N LYS A 30 5.12 -1.07 -3.89
CA LYS A 30 6.48 -1.51 -4.27
C LYS A 30 6.94 -0.89 -5.59
N SER A 31 6.05 -0.84 -6.59
CA SER A 31 6.36 -0.18 -7.86
C SER A 31 6.61 1.31 -7.67
N ARG A 32 5.78 2.01 -6.87
CA ARG A 32 5.98 3.42 -6.54
C ARG A 32 7.30 3.68 -5.82
N LEU A 33 7.64 2.83 -4.85
CA LEU A 33 8.90 2.91 -4.11
C LEU A 33 10.12 2.83 -5.03
N GLN A 34 10.07 2.00 -6.09
CA GLN A 34 11.15 1.89 -7.08
C GLN A 34 11.35 3.18 -7.89
N PHE A 35 10.29 3.93 -8.17
CA PHE A 35 10.35 5.20 -8.90
C PHE A 35 10.58 6.43 -8.00
N GLU A 36 10.41 6.27 -6.68
CA GLU A 36 10.51 7.34 -5.70
C GLU A 36 11.98 7.61 -5.34
N LYS A 37 12.54 8.68 -5.91
CA LYS A 37 13.93 9.09 -5.64
C LYS A 37 14.09 9.85 -4.32
N LEU A 38 13.00 10.34 -3.73
CA LEU A 38 13.02 11.13 -2.50
C LEU A 38 12.90 10.23 -1.26
N LYS A 39 13.86 10.35 -0.33
CA LYS A 39 13.87 9.62 0.95
C LYS A 39 12.55 9.75 1.73
N THR A 40 11.92 10.92 1.72
CA THR A 40 10.66 11.17 2.44
C THR A 40 9.49 10.41 1.83
N GLY A 41 9.42 10.32 0.50
CA GLY A 41 8.41 9.52 -0.19
C GLY A 41 8.62 8.03 0.04
N SER A 42 9.89 7.58 0.04
CA SER A 42 10.25 6.19 0.34
C SER A 42 9.76 5.76 1.71
N LYS A 43 9.98 6.55 2.78
CA LYS A 43 9.47 6.24 4.12
C LYS A 43 7.94 6.08 4.15
N TYR A 44 7.21 6.95 3.44
CA TYR A 44 5.76 6.88 3.37
C TYR A 44 5.27 5.58 2.70
N TRP A 45 5.86 5.21 1.57
CA TRP A 45 5.50 3.98 0.86
C TRP A 45 5.91 2.72 1.62
N THR A 46 7.07 2.73 2.29
CA THR A 46 7.51 1.63 3.16
C THR A 46 6.53 1.43 4.31
N LYS A 47 6.12 2.50 5.00
CA LYS A 47 5.13 2.40 6.08
C LYS A 47 3.80 1.81 5.61
N LEU A 48 3.34 2.19 4.42
CA LEU A 48 2.13 1.61 3.83
C LEU A 48 2.28 0.12 3.50
N ILE A 49 3.47 -0.31 3.06
CA ILE A 49 3.77 -1.72 2.81
C ILE A 49 3.73 -2.52 4.11
N ASP A 50 4.30 -1.97 5.20
CA ASP A 50 4.27 -2.61 6.51
C ASP A 50 2.82 -2.76 7.02
N GLU A 51 2.00 -1.70 6.96
CA GLU A 51 0.58 -1.77 7.35
C GLU A 51 -0.22 -2.81 6.54
N LEU A 52 0.08 -2.94 5.24
CA LEU A 52 -0.55 -3.94 4.37
C LEU A 52 -0.12 -5.37 4.70
N ASN A 53 1.16 -5.58 5.02
CA ASN A 53 1.68 -6.89 5.43
C ASN A 53 1.11 -7.29 6.80
N ASP A 54 1.09 -6.37 7.77
CA ASP A 54 0.48 -6.60 9.08
C ASP A 54 -1.00 -6.99 8.96
N THR A 55 -1.74 -6.33 8.05
CA THR A 55 -3.14 -6.66 7.79
C THR A 55 -3.30 -8.06 7.20
N LEU A 56 -2.36 -8.49 6.33
CA LEU A 56 -2.35 -9.82 5.72
C LEU A 56 -1.97 -10.91 6.74
N GLU A 57 -1.03 -10.63 7.65
CA GLU A 57 -0.59 -11.57 8.69
C GLU A 57 -1.60 -11.72 9.83
N ASN A 58 -2.34 -10.65 10.18
CA ASN A 58 -3.38 -10.68 11.22
C ASN A 58 -4.74 -11.21 10.74
N ASP A 59 -4.91 -11.53 9.45
CA ASP A 59 -6.12 -12.18 8.93
C ASP A 59 -5.96 -13.71 8.77
N LYS A 60 -4.81 -14.24 9.19
CA LYS A 60 -4.44 -15.66 9.15
C LYS A 60 -4.66 -16.34 10.50
#